data_AF-A0A1B7MMM6-F1
#
_entry.id   AF-A0A1B7MMM6-F1
#
_cell.length_a   1.000
_cell.length_b   1.000
_cell.length_c   1.000
_cell.angle_alpha   90.00
_cell.angle_beta   90.00
_cell.angle_gamma   90.00
#
_symmetry.space_group_name_H-M   'P 1'
#
loop_
_entity.id
_entity.type
_entity.pdbx_description
1 polymer ?
#
loop_
_entity_poly.entity_id
_entity_poly.type
_entity_poly.pdbx_seq_one_letter_code
_entity_poly.pdbx_strand_id
1 'polypeptide(L)'
;RKYEGALKIRAECPKFQCKKGTVHCCCRRMLYNGPDFVGVQSLLGIMIACEACGFRAIFFPKFYCELNSIEQCWGYSKRIYRELPASSKEADLERNVLQPLDSVPLVAIRRFSTRSLRFMDAYRKGLGGKQAVWSSKKYHGHRVLPGSIMRGLVGVGLGSRTGGLYFRT
;
A
#
# COMPACT_ATOMS: atom_id res chain seq x y z
N ARG A 1 -2.90 -28.86 3.96
CA ARG A 1 -3.46 -29.43 2.70
C ARG A 1 -2.38 -29.42 1.63
N LYS A 2 -1.95 -30.58 1.13
CA LYS A 2 -1.03 -30.64 -0.03
C LYS A 2 -1.87 -30.90 -1.27
N TYR A 3 -1.70 -30.11 -2.32
CA TYR A 3 -2.38 -30.36 -3.61
C TYR A 3 -1.65 -31.51 -4.31
N GLU A 4 -2.30 -32.66 -4.44
CA GLU A 4 -1.77 -33.80 -5.19
C GLU A 4 -1.58 -33.40 -6.66
N GLY A 5 -0.42 -33.71 -7.24
CA GLY A 5 -0.12 -33.37 -8.63
C GLY A 5 0.16 -31.89 -8.92
N ALA A 6 0.45 -31.06 -7.90
CA ALA A 6 0.75 -29.63 -8.06
C ALA A 6 1.78 -29.32 -9.17
N LEU A 7 2.81 -30.16 -9.31
CA LEU A 7 3.85 -30.00 -10.33
C LEU A 7 3.34 -30.20 -11.78
N LYS A 8 2.20 -30.88 -11.95
CA LYS A 8 1.56 -31.14 -13.25
C LYS A 8 0.45 -30.14 -13.56
N ILE A 9 0.10 -29.27 -12.62
CA ILE A 9 -0.95 -28.27 -12.79
C ILE A 9 -0.34 -27.02 -13.41
N ARG A 10 -0.90 -26.59 -14.55
CA ARG A 10 -0.52 -25.33 -15.19
C ARG A 10 -0.85 -24.14 -14.26
N ALA A 11 -0.01 -23.11 -14.26
CA ALA A 11 -0.27 -21.89 -13.50
C ALA A 11 -1.62 -21.23 -13.89
N GLU A 12 -1.88 -21.15 -15.20
CA GLU A 12 -3.08 -20.56 -15.77
C GLU A 12 -3.56 -21.29 -17.04
N CYS A 13 -4.84 -21.12 -17.38
CA CYS A 13 -5.38 -21.59 -18.65
C CYS A 13 -5.05 -20.61 -19.78
N PRO A 14 -4.94 -21.06 -21.04
CA PRO A 14 -4.68 -20.19 -22.18
C PRO A 14 -5.64 -18.99 -22.21
N LYS A 15 -5.09 -17.79 -22.45
CA LYS A 15 -5.83 -16.51 -22.50
C LYS A 15 -6.62 -16.18 -21.23
N PHE A 16 -6.24 -16.71 -20.07
CA PHE A 16 -6.98 -16.57 -18.80
C PHE A 16 -8.41 -17.14 -18.83
N GLN A 17 -8.74 -17.96 -19.83
CA GLN A 17 -10.07 -18.51 -20.04
C GLN A 17 -10.15 -19.92 -19.47
N CYS A 18 -10.72 -20.03 -18.27
CA CYS A 18 -11.00 -21.32 -17.66
C CYS A 18 -12.33 -21.87 -18.20
N LYS A 19 -12.41 -23.18 -18.45
CA LYS A 19 -13.66 -23.83 -18.83
C LYS A 19 -14.71 -23.65 -17.71
N LYS A 20 -15.93 -23.24 -18.06
CA LYS A 20 -17.02 -23.06 -17.10
C LYS A 20 -17.29 -24.39 -16.37
N GLY A 21 -17.50 -24.32 -15.06
CA GLY A 21 -17.76 -25.48 -14.19
C GLY A 21 -16.51 -26.20 -13.66
N THR A 22 -15.32 -25.96 -14.22
CA THR A 22 -14.10 -26.60 -13.71
C THR A 22 -13.49 -25.80 -12.55
N VAL A 23 -13.17 -26.50 -11.45
CA VAL A 23 -12.53 -25.93 -10.25
C VAL A 23 -11.04 -26.26 -10.15
N HIS A 24 -10.57 -27.32 -10.83
CA HIS A 24 -9.17 -27.81 -10.79
C HIS A 24 -8.46 -27.77 -12.17
N CYS A 25 -8.67 -26.72 -12.98
CA CYS A 25 -8.05 -26.63 -14.31
C CYS A 25 -6.64 -25.98 -14.33
N CYS A 26 -6.36 -25.10 -13.38
CA CYS A 26 -5.10 -24.38 -13.23
C CYS A 26 -4.97 -23.84 -11.79
N CYS A 27 -3.75 -23.52 -11.37
CA CYS A 27 -3.48 -22.99 -10.03
C CYS A 27 -4.34 -21.76 -9.71
N ARG A 28 -4.48 -20.84 -10.68
CA ARG A 28 -5.33 -19.65 -10.52
C ARG A 28 -6.77 -19.98 -10.14
N ARG A 29 -7.39 -20.95 -10.83
CA ARG A 29 -8.79 -21.34 -10.57
C ARG A 29 -8.92 -22.07 -9.23
N MET A 30 -7.93 -22.89 -8.89
CA MET A 30 -7.89 -23.60 -7.62
C MET A 30 -7.77 -22.63 -6.44
N LEU A 31 -6.89 -21.62 -6.54
CA LEU A 31 -6.76 -20.56 -5.54
C LEU A 31 -8.04 -19.72 -5.44
N TYR A 32 -8.64 -19.34 -6.57
CA TYR A 32 -9.88 -18.55 -6.58
C TYR A 32 -11.05 -19.23 -5.84
N ASN A 33 -11.15 -20.56 -5.95
CA ASN A 33 -12.17 -21.35 -5.24
C ASN A 33 -11.66 -21.94 -3.92
N GLY A 34 -10.46 -21.58 -3.48
CA GLY A 34 -9.94 -22.02 -2.20
C GLY A 34 -10.82 -21.49 -1.06
N PRO A 35 -11.14 -22.31 -0.05
CA PRO A 35 -12.00 -21.88 1.05
C PRO A 35 -11.44 -20.64 1.78
N ASP A 36 -10.11 -20.55 1.89
CA ASP A 36 -9.40 -19.40 2.48
C ASP A 36 -9.62 -18.08 1.72
N PHE A 37 -10.05 -18.13 0.46
CA PHE A 37 -10.29 -16.96 -0.39
C PHE A 37 -11.79 -16.68 -0.60
N VAL A 38 -12.61 -17.73 -0.70
CA VAL A 38 -14.06 -17.63 -0.87
C VAL A 38 -14.73 -17.12 0.42
N GLY A 39 -14.21 -17.51 1.58
CA GLY A 39 -14.73 -17.07 2.89
C GLY A 39 -14.28 -15.68 3.34
N VAL A 40 -13.46 -14.98 2.54
CA VAL A 40 -12.97 -13.65 2.92
C VAL A 40 -14.12 -12.65 2.87
N GLN A 41 -14.37 -11.98 4.00
CA GLN A 41 -15.34 -10.89 4.04
C GLN A 41 -15.00 -9.84 2.98
N SER A 42 -16.02 -9.42 2.23
CA SER A 42 -15.87 -8.32 1.28
C SER A 42 -15.50 -7.04 2.02
N LEU A 43 -14.96 -6.05 1.29
CA LEU A 43 -14.69 -4.72 1.86
C LEU A 43 -15.93 -4.11 2.53
N LEU A 44 -17.11 -4.36 1.95
CA LEU A 44 -18.39 -3.97 2.53
C LEU A 44 -18.66 -4.68 3.86
N GLY A 45 -18.42 -6.00 3.94
CA GLY A 45 -18.56 -6.77 5.18
C GLY A 45 -17.63 -6.28 6.29
N ILE A 46 -16.37 -5.98 5.96
CA ILE A 46 -15.40 -5.40 6.90
C ILE A 46 -15.87 -4.02 7.38
N MET A 47 -16.36 -3.18 6.46
CA MET A 47 -16.85 -1.85 6.80
C MET A 47 -18.02 -1.91 7.78
N ILE A 48 -19.00 -2.78 7.52
CA ILE A 48 -20.15 -3.00 8.41
C ILE A 48 -19.69 -3.47 9.80
N ALA A 49 -18.74 -4.41 9.86
CA ALA A 49 -18.20 -4.90 11.13
C ALA A 49 -17.46 -3.79 11.90
N CYS A 50 -16.65 -2.97 11.22
CA CYS A 50 -15.99 -1.82 11.83
C CYS A 50 -17.00 -0.81 12.39
N GLU A 51 -18.04 -0.47 11.62
CA GLU A 51 -19.09 0.47 12.04
C GLU A 51 -19.88 -0.05 13.25
N ALA A 52 -20.22 -1.34 13.26
CA ALA A 52 -20.89 -1.98 14.39
C ALA A 52 -20.06 -1.92 15.68
N CYS A 53 -18.72 -1.95 15.56
CA CYS A 53 -17.79 -1.79 16.67
C CYS A 53 -17.44 -0.33 16.97
N GLY A 54 -18.02 0.65 16.27
CA GLY A 54 -17.75 2.09 16.48
C GLY A 54 -16.45 2.60 15.83
N PHE A 55 -15.83 1.84 14.94
CA PHE A 55 -14.59 2.20 14.25
C PHE A 55 -14.86 2.67 12.81
N ARG A 56 -14.09 3.67 12.36
CA ARG A 56 -14.07 4.09 10.95
C ARG A 56 -12.93 3.39 10.21
N ALA A 57 -13.26 2.54 9.26
CA ALA A 57 -12.28 1.95 8.35
C ALA A 57 -11.85 2.96 7.28
N ILE A 58 -10.54 3.10 7.05
CA ILE A 58 -9.98 3.89 5.95
C ILE A 58 -9.34 2.92 4.96
N PHE A 59 -9.86 2.89 3.74
CA PHE A 59 -9.34 2.04 2.68
C PHE A 59 -8.41 2.83 1.76
N PHE A 60 -7.18 2.32 1.60
CA PHE A 60 -6.23 2.86 0.63
C PHE A 60 -6.31 2.10 -0.70
N PRO A 61 -6.15 2.80 -1.83
CA PRO A 61 -6.00 2.14 -3.13
C PRO A 61 -4.82 1.17 -3.13
N LYS A 62 -4.97 0.06 -3.86
CA LYS A 62 -3.90 -0.95 -3.98
C LYS A 62 -2.68 -0.34 -4.67
N PHE A 63 -1.49 -0.65 -4.16
CA PHE A 63 -0.18 -0.20 -4.68
C PHE A 63 0.18 1.28 -4.48
N TYR A 64 -0.45 1.96 -3.51
CA TYR A 64 -0.11 3.35 -3.12
C TYR A 64 0.42 3.40 -1.68
N CYS A 65 1.58 2.78 -1.44
CA CYS A 65 2.16 2.68 -0.09
C CYS A 65 2.51 4.03 0.53
N GLU A 66 2.73 5.06 -0.28
CA GLU A 66 2.96 6.44 0.14
C GLU A 66 1.76 7.10 0.85
N LEU A 67 0.56 6.55 0.67
CA LEU A 67 -0.65 6.99 1.38
C LEU A 67 -0.72 6.43 2.81
N ASN A 68 0.03 5.38 3.10
CA ASN A 68 0.06 4.75 4.42
C ASN A 68 1.28 5.21 5.23
N SER A 69 1.07 6.14 6.17
CA SER A 69 2.16 6.71 6.96
C SER A 69 2.90 5.70 7.87
N ILE A 70 2.31 4.53 8.15
CA ILE A 70 2.98 3.48 8.93
C ILE A 70 4.18 2.89 8.19
N GLU A 71 4.18 2.89 6.85
CA GLU A 71 5.31 2.40 6.04
C GLU A 71 6.57 3.21 6.29
N GLN A 72 6.43 4.50 6.56
CA GLN A 72 7.55 5.37 6.92
C GLN A 72 8.02 5.13 8.36
N CYS A 73 7.11 4.79 9.28
CA CYS A 73 7.47 4.37 10.63
C CYS A 73 8.29 3.07 10.58
N TRP A 74 7.81 2.07 9.84
CA TRP A 74 8.56 0.84 9.56
C TRP A 74 9.90 1.10 8.90
N GLY A 75 9.97 2.02 7.93
CA GLY A 75 11.22 2.43 7.30
C GLY A 75 12.22 3.03 8.28
N TYR A 76 11.74 3.88 9.20
CA TYR A 76 12.56 4.49 10.24
C TYR A 76 13.09 3.44 11.22
N SER A 77 12.19 2.58 11.75
CA SER A 77 12.57 1.51 12.68
C SER A 77 13.50 0.49 12.04
N LYS A 78 13.27 0.10 10.78
CA LYS A 78 14.18 -0.81 10.05
C LYS A 78 15.58 -0.24 9.88
N ARG A 79 15.74 1.08 9.75
CA ARG A 79 17.06 1.71 9.70
C ARG A 79 17.82 1.47 11.00
N ILE A 80 17.18 1.72 12.14
CA ILE A 80 17.78 1.54 13.47
C ILE A 80 18.02 0.06 13.77
N TYR A 81 17.07 -0.81 13.40
CA TYR A 81 17.24 -2.27 13.51
C TYR A 81 18.53 -2.75 12.85
N ARG A 82 18.86 -2.22 11.66
CA ARG A 82 20.09 -2.60 10.92
C ARG A 82 21.38 -2.16 11.61
N GLU A 83 21.30 -1.25 12.57
CA GLU A 83 22.43 -0.81 13.38
C GLU A 83 22.61 -1.68 14.64
N LEU A 84 21.64 -2.56 14.96
CA LEU A 84 21.71 -3.48 16.10
C LEU A 84 22.55 -4.74 15.79
N PRO A 85 23.14 -5.38 16.82
CA PRO A 85 23.86 -6.64 16.65
C PRO A 85 22.97 -7.75 16.06
N ALA A 86 23.52 -8.51 15.13
CA ALA A 86 22.85 -9.70 14.60
C ALA A 86 22.74 -10.77 15.70
N SER A 87 21.56 -11.38 15.84
CA SER A 87 21.33 -12.51 16.71
C SER A 87 20.41 -13.53 16.04
N SER A 88 20.57 -14.79 16.41
CA SER A 88 19.69 -15.90 16.03
C SER A 88 18.72 -16.30 17.16
N LYS A 89 18.85 -15.70 18.35
CA LYS A 89 17.99 -15.99 19.50
C LYS A 89 16.70 -15.19 19.39
N GLU A 90 15.57 -15.87 19.56
CA GLU A 90 14.24 -15.25 19.49
C GLU A 90 14.09 -14.05 20.45
N ALA A 91 14.53 -14.19 21.70
CA ALA A 91 14.47 -13.11 22.69
C ALA A 91 15.26 -11.86 22.28
N ASP A 92 16.40 -12.04 21.58
CA ASP A 92 17.18 -10.92 21.07
C ASP A 92 16.50 -10.30 19.85
N LEU A 93 15.90 -11.11 18.98
CA LEU A 93 15.14 -10.63 17.82
C LEU A 93 13.91 -9.81 18.24
N GLU A 94 13.16 -10.28 19.24
CA GLU A 94 12.01 -9.56 19.79
C GLU A 94 12.43 -8.20 20.35
N ARG A 95 13.46 -8.18 21.20
CA ARG A 95 14.04 -6.94 21.75
C ARG A 95 14.52 -6.01 20.64
N ASN A 96 15.21 -6.57 19.65
CA ASN A 96 15.74 -5.82 18.51
C ASN A 96 14.63 -5.26 17.62
N VAL A 97 13.41 -5.80 17.64
CA VAL A 97 12.26 -5.23 16.92
C VAL A 97 11.55 -4.17 17.74
N LEU A 98 11.31 -4.42 19.03
CA LEU A 98 10.58 -3.51 19.91
C LEU A 98 11.33 -2.18 20.13
N GLN A 99 12.63 -2.24 20.42
CA GLN A 99 13.42 -1.04 20.69
C GLN A 99 13.41 -0.03 19.51
N PRO A 100 13.67 -0.43 18.24
CA PRO A 100 13.54 0.47 17.11
C PRO A 100 12.12 0.97 16.83
N LEU A 101 11.08 0.20 17.18
CA LEU A 101 9.70 0.66 17.03
C LEU A 101 9.37 1.78 18.01
N ASP A 102 9.78 1.65 19.26
CA ASP A 102 9.59 2.68 20.30
C ASP A 102 10.44 3.93 20.05
N SER A 103 11.54 3.79 19.31
CA SER A 103 12.43 4.92 19.00
C SER A 103 11.86 5.94 18.00
N VAL A 104 10.72 5.65 17.34
CA VAL A 104 10.16 6.54 16.31
C VAL A 104 9.63 7.83 16.96
N PRO A 105 10.26 9.00 16.75
CA PRO A 105 9.86 10.21 17.46
C PRO A 105 8.47 10.69 17.03
N LEU A 106 7.68 11.21 17.96
CA LEU A 106 6.34 11.76 17.66
C LEU A 106 6.38 12.83 16.55
N VAL A 107 7.42 13.66 16.52
CA VAL A 107 7.63 14.65 15.46
C VAL A 107 7.82 14.00 14.09
N ALA A 108 8.49 12.84 14.02
CA ALA A 108 8.66 12.09 12.79
C ALA A 108 7.33 11.49 12.33
N ILE A 109 6.55 10.89 13.25
CA ILE A 109 5.21 10.36 12.97
C ILE A 109 4.31 11.46 12.35
N ARG A 110 4.29 12.64 12.96
CA ARG A 110 3.53 13.80 12.44
C ARG A 110 3.99 14.24 11.05
N ARG A 111 5.30 14.21 10.79
CA ARG A 111 5.88 14.51 9.46
C ARG A 111 5.51 13.45 8.43
N PHE A 112 5.51 12.17 8.79
CA PHE A 112 5.12 11.07 7.92
C PHE A 112 3.65 11.15 7.53
N SER A 113 2.76 11.39 8.49
CA SER A 113 1.34 11.64 8.25
C SER A 113 1.13 12.84 7.31
N THR A 114 1.81 13.95 7.57
CA THR A 114 1.75 15.14 6.71
C THR A 114 2.22 14.85 5.28
N ARG A 115 3.24 14.01 5.11
CA ARG A 115 3.70 13.57 3.79
C ARG A 115 2.65 12.75 3.06
N SER A 116 1.99 11.81 3.72
CA SER A 116 0.91 11.01 3.11
C SER A 116 -0.29 11.87 2.70
N LEU A 117 -0.63 12.91 3.49
CA LEU A 117 -1.66 13.89 3.11
C LEU A 117 -1.30 14.67 1.85
N ARG A 118 -0.02 15.03 1.65
CA ARG A 118 0.42 15.67 0.40
C ARG A 118 0.31 14.77 -0.81
N PHE A 119 0.66 13.48 -0.68
CA PHE A 119 0.46 12.52 -1.77
C PHE A 119 -1.03 12.37 -2.08
N MET A 120 -1.89 12.31 -1.06
CA MET A 120 -3.35 12.27 -1.25
C MET A 120 -3.86 13.52 -2.00
N ASP A 121 -3.41 14.72 -1.61
CA ASP A 121 -3.77 15.96 -2.28
C ASP A 121 -3.24 16.02 -3.72
N ALA A 122 -2.02 15.52 -3.98
CA ALA A 122 -1.46 15.39 -5.31
C ALA A 122 -2.33 14.49 -6.20
N TYR A 123 -2.74 13.32 -5.71
CA TYR A 123 -3.58 12.40 -6.46
C TYR A 123 -4.99 12.95 -6.70
N ARG A 124 -5.59 13.64 -5.73
CA ARG A 124 -6.86 14.36 -5.92
C ARG A 124 -6.78 15.44 -7.00
N LYS A 125 -5.59 16.01 -7.23
CA LYS A 125 -5.31 16.98 -8.30
C LYS A 125 -4.91 16.33 -9.62
N GLY A 126 -5.01 15.00 -9.73
CA GLY A 126 -4.69 14.25 -10.95
C GLY A 126 -3.20 14.11 -11.23
N LEU A 127 -2.33 14.35 -10.25
CA LEU A 127 -0.89 14.17 -10.42
C LEU A 127 -0.53 12.68 -10.45
N GLY A 128 0.27 12.26 -11.42
CA GLY A 128 0.85 10.91 -11.44
C GLY A 128 1.96 10.75 -10.39
N GLY A 129 2.39 9.51 -10.14
CA GLY A 129 3.38 9.20 -9.09
C GLY A 129 4.68 10.02 -9.16
N LYS A 130 5.25 10.20 -10.36
CA LYS A 130 6.47 11.03 -10.55
C LYS A 130 6.23 12.50 -10.17
N GLN A 131 5.09 13.07 -10.56
CA GLN A 131 4.70 14.44 -10.25
C GLN A 131 4.40 14.61 -8.75
N ALA A 132 3.75 13.62 -8.13
CA ALA A 132 3.44 13.62 -6.71
C ALA A 132 4.72 13.57 -5.86
N VAL A 133 5.70 12.74 -6.23
CA VAL A 133 7.02 12.67 -5.57
C VAL A 133 7.74 14.01 -5.64
N TRP A 134 7.81 14.62 -6.83
CA TRP A 134 8.43 15.94 -6.99
C TRP A 134 7.72 17.01 -6.15
N SER A 135 6.38 17.04 -6.20
CA SER A 135 5.57 18.00 -5.46
C SER A 135 5.74 17.85 -3.95
N SER A 136 5.79 16.60 -3.44
CA SER A 136 6.04 16.35 -2.02
C SER A 136 7.43 16.79 -1.57
N LYS A 137 8.44 16.77 -2.45
CA LYS A 137 9.79 17.29 -2.13
C LYS A 137 9.80 18.81 -2.12
N LYS A 138 9.20 19.45 -3.12
CA LYS A 138 9.16 20.91 -3.24
C LYS A 138 8.37 21.56 -2.11
N TYR A 139 7.24 20.99 -1.72
CA TYR A 139 6.33 21.56 -0.71
C TYR A 139 6.40 20.81 0.63
N HIS A 140 7.61 20.44 1.07
CA HIS A 140 7.81 19.60 2.26
C HIS A 140 7.31 20.24 3.59
N GLY A 141 7.08 21.55 3.62
CA GLY A 141 6.50 22.27 4.76
C GLY A 141 4.97 22.44 4.72
N HIS A 142 4.31 22.15 3.60
CA HIS A 142 2.87 22.36 3.43
C HIS A 142 2.08 21.05 3.59
N ARG A 143 0.83 21.14 4.05
CA ARG A 143 -0.11 19.99 4.08
C ARG A 143 -0.87 19.81 2.76
N VAL A 144 -0.97 20.88 1.98
CA VAL A 144 -1.73 20.95 0.71
C VAL A 144 -0.84 21.62 -0.33
N LEU A 145 -0.87 21.11 -1.56
CA LEU A 145 -0.16 21.68 -2.70
C LEU A 145 -0.89 22.93 -3.22
N PRO A 146 -0.18 23.94 -3.73
CA PRO A 146 -0.83 25.10 -4.34
C PRO A 146 -1.72 24.70 -5.52
N GLY A 147 -2.84 25.40 -5.74
CA GLY A 147 -3.68 25.20 -6.93
C GLY A 147 -2.94 25.43 -8.26
N SER A 148 -1.84 26.18 -8.23
CA SER A 148 -0.95 26.45 -9.36
C SER A 148 0.08 25.35 -9.65
N ILE A 149 0.03 24.20 -8.96
CA ILE A 149 1.06 23.14 -9.04
C ILE A 149 1.33 22.67 -10.48
N MET A 150 0.30 22.62 -11.32
CA MET A 150 0.40 22.22 -12.73
C MET A 150 1.34 23.13 -13.53
N ARG A 151 1.32 24.45 -13.28
CA ARG A 151 2.27 25.39 -13.94
C ARG A 151 3.71 25.13 -13.51
N GLY A 152 3.91 24.80 -12.23
CA GLY A 152 5.22 24.46 -11.70
C GLY A 152 5.80 23.15 -12.27
N LEU A 153 4.94 22.20 -12.67
CA LEU A 153 5.35 20.93 -13.28
C LEU A 153 5.77 21.09 -14.75
N VAL A 154 5.11 22.00 -15.49
CA VAL A 154 5.50 22.34 -16.87
C VAL A 154 6.92 22.90 -16.92
N GLY A 155 7.27 23.80 -15.99
CA GLY A 155 8.60 24.41 -15.93
C GLY A 155 9.76 23.46 -15.59
N VAL A 156 9.48 22.25 -15.09
CA VAL A 156 10.50 21.22 -14.77
C VAL A 156 10.43 19.99 -15.68
N GLY A 157 9.73 20.09 -16.81
CA GLY A 157 9.61 18.98 -17.76
C GLY A 157 8.78 17.79 -17.25
N LEU A 158 8.01 17.97 -16.16
CA LEU A 158 7.08 16.98 -15.61
C LEU A 158 5.64 17.24 -16.04
N GLY A 159 5.39 18.16 -16.97
CA GLY A 159 4.07 18.37 -17.56
C GLY A 159 3.73 17.24 -18.54
N SER A 160 2.73 16.42 -18.24
CA SER A 160 2.27 15.38 -19.15
C SER A 160 1.04 15.81 -19.95
N ARG A 161 1.13 15.67 -21.29
CA ARG A 161 -0.02 15.59 -22.20
C ARG A 161 -0.67 14.22 -22.00
N THR A 162 -1.69 14.12 -21.16
CA THR A 162 -2.78 13.12 -21.17
C THR A 162 -3.38 13.01 -19.77
N GLY A 163 -4.70 13.14 -19.71
CA GLY A 163 -5.49 13.22 -18.50
C GLY A 163 -5.53 11.90 -17.72
N GLY A 164 -5.35 12.00 -16.40
CA GLY A 164 -5.63 10.94 -15.45
C GLY A 164 -6.92 11.25 -14.71
N LEU A 165 -8.03 10.68 -15.19
CA LEU A 165 -9.26 10.48 -14.41
C LEU A 165 -8.99 9.42 -13.34
N TYR A 166 -8.32 9.79 -12.25
CA TYR A 166 -8.28 8.96 -11.05
C TYR A 166 -8.48 9.88 -9.86
N PHE A 167 -9.49 9.57 -9.05
CA PHE A 167 -9.94 10.30 -7.85
C PHE A 167 -10.87 11.50 -8.10
N ARG A 168 -12.05 11.25 -8.69
CA ARG A 168 -13.28 11.93 -8.22
C ARG A 168 -13.91 11.05 -7.15
N THR A 169 -13.88 11.53 -5.90
CA THR A 169 -14.87 11.15 -4.89
C THR A 169 -16.15 11.91 -5.16
#